data_AF-A0A6G3WP84-F1
#
_entry.id   AF-A0A6G3WP84-F1
#
_cell.length_a   1.000
_cell.length_b   1.000
_cell.length_c   1.000
_cell.angle_alpha   90.00
_cell.angle_beta   90.00
_cell.angle_gamma   90.00
#
_symmetry.space_group_name_H-M   'P 1'
#
loop_
_entity.id
_entity.type
_entity.pdbx_description
1 polymer ?
#
loop_
_entity_poly.entity_id
_entity_poly.type
_entity_poly.pdbx_seq_one_letter_code
_entity_poly.pdbx_strand_id
1 'polypeptide(L)'
;RGVLEPGVKVRLTPALYSGDPGSDLGLDHQEVEIPGELGALPAWYVPGARDTWVITVHGLGTTRAHPMNLMGFLRRQRFPVLDLA
;
A
#
# COMPACT_ATOMS: atom_id res chain seq x y z
N ARG A 1 11.42 -15.77 1.87
CA ARG A 1 10.67 -17.05 1.68
C ARG A 1 11.40 -18.16 2.43
N GLY A 2 10.67 -19.13 2.97
CA GLY A 2 11.23 -20.27 3.72
C GLY A 2 10.21 -21.41 3.83
N VAL A 3 10.64 -22.57 4.30
CA VAL A 3 9.78 -23.74 4.54
C VAL A 3 9.10 -23.59 5.91
N LEU A 4 7.79 -23.80 5.99
CA LEU A 4 7.04 -23.77 7.24
C LEU A 4 6.91 -25.20 7.78
N GLU A 5 7.54 -25.46 8.92
CA GLU A 5 7.48 -26.74 9.63
C GLU A 5 7.00 -26.52 11.07
N PRO A 6 6.35 -27.53 11.70
CA PRO A 6 5.98 -27.46 13.10
C PRO A 6 7.18 -27.14 14.01
N GLY A 7 7.00 -26.19 14.93
CA GLY A 7 8.04 -25.77 15.89
C GLY A 7 8.96 -24.63 15.40
N VAL A 8 8.84 -24.21 14.14
CA VAL A 8 9.57 -23.04 13.63
C VAL A 8 9.10 -21.76 14.34
N LYS A 9 10.05 -20.97 14.83
CA LYS A 9 9.78 -19.65 15.39
C LYS A 9 9.36 -18.70 14.26
N VAL A 10 8.17 -18.14 14.39
CA VAL A 10 7.61 -17.16 13.46
C VAL A 10 7.32 -15.84 14.18
N ARG A 11 7.15 -14.77 13.40
CA ARG A 11 6.67 -13.47 13.86
C ARG A 11 5.32 -13.20 13.23
N LEU A 12 4.37 -12.73 14.03
CA LEU A 12 3.13 -12.14 13.50
C LEU A 12 3.44 -10.73 12.96
N THR A 13 3.00 -10.46 11.74
CA THR A 13 3.23 -9.18 11.06
C THR A 13 1.95 -8.70 10.38
N PRO A 14 1.69 -7.38 10.36
CA PRO A 14 0.61 -6.81 9.55
C PRO A 14 1.00 -6.62 8.08
N ALA A 15 2.26 -6.89 7.69
CA ALA A 15 2.70 -6.83 6.29
C ALA A 15 2.21 -8.06 5.52
N LEU A 16 1.09 -7.91 4.81
CA LEU A 16 0.46 -9.00 4.04
C LEU A 16 0.95 -9.08 2.60
N TYR A 17 1.36 -7.93 2.05
CA TYR A 17 1.73 -7.76 0.65
C TYR A 17 3.20 -7.41 0.50
N SER A 18 3.77 -7.76 -0.64
CA SER A 18 5.19 -7.52 -0.95
C SER A 18 5.42 -6.98 -2.35
N GLY A 19 4.40 -7.01 -3.20
CA GLY A 19 4.37 -6.38 -4.52
C GLY A 19 3.72 -5.00 -4.45
N ASP A 20 2.86 -4.74 -5.43
CA ASP A 20 2.19 -3.46 -5.69
C ASP A 20 0.66 -3.65 -5.79
N PRO A 21 -0.13 -2.57 -5.88
CA PRO A 21 -1.60 -2.68 -5.97
C PRO A 21 -2.07 -3.53 -7.17
N GLY A 22 -1.34 -3.54 -8.29
CA GLY A 22 -1.67 -4.33 -9.46
C GLY A 22 -1.39 -5.81 -9.24
N SER A 23 -0.16 -6.14 -8.86
CA SER A 23 0.30 -7.54 -8.72
C SER A 23 -0.35 -8.28 -7.56
N ASP A 24 -0.55 -7.63 -6.41
CA ASP A 24 -1.06 -8.28 -5.20
C ASP A 24 -2.57 -8.08 -4.98
N LEU A 25 -3.17 -7.02 -5.54
CA LEU A 25 -4.60 -6.71 -5.36
C LEU A 25 -5.42 -6.64 -6.65
N GLY A 26 -4.79 -6.72 -7.83
CA GLY A 26 -5.49 -6.56 -9.12
C GLY A 26 -6.08 -5.16 -9.31
N LEU A 27 -5.48 -4.13 -8.69
CA LEU A 27 -5.92 -2.74 -8.80
C LEU A 27 -5.11 -1.98 -9.85
N ASP A 28 -5.82 -1.26 -10.72
CA ASP A 28 -5.20 -0.22 -11.53
C ASP A 28 -4.51 0.78 -10.62
N HIS A 29 -3.26 1.11 -10.93
CA HIS A 29 -2.49 2.10 -10.19
C HIS A 29 -1.45 2.77 -11.08
N GLN A 30 -0.96 3.91 -10.62
CA GLN A 30 0.16 4.62 -11.22
C GLN A 30 1.23 4.84 -10.15
N GLU A 31 2.48 4.58 -10.51
CA GLU A 31 3.63 5.06 -9.75
C GLU A 31 3.77 6.56 -10.03
N VAL A 32 3.78 7.37 -8.97
CA VAL A 32 3.89 8.83 -9.08
C VAL A 32 4.94 9.36 -8.09
N GLU A 33 5.51 10.52 -8.41
CA GLU A 33 6.44 11.22 -7.52
C GLU A 33 5.82 12.56 -7.10
N ILE A 34 5.77 12.80 -5.79
CA ILE A 34 5.26 14.03 -5.20
C ILE A 34 6.45 14.89 -4.78
N PRO A 35 6.63 16.12 -5.30
CA PRO A 35 7.70 17.00 -4.85
C PRO A 35 7.54 17.33 -3.36
N GLY A 36 8.58 17.06 -2.58
CA GLY A 36 8.65 17.40 -1.15
C GLY A 36 9.91 18.21 -0.81
N GLU A 37 9.93 18.79 0.39
CA GLU A 37 11.04 19.65 0.86
C GLU A 37 12.39 18.93 0.91
N LEU A 38 12.36 17.60 1.09
CA LEU A 38 13.56 16.75 1.17
C LEU A 38 13.85 16.00 -0.14
N GLY A 39 13.10 16.28 -1.20
CA GLY A 39 13.18 15.57 -2.49
C GLY A 39 11.84 14.97 -2.90
N ALA A 40 11.87 14.22 -4.00
CA ALA A 40 10.70 13.50 -4.51
C ALA A 40 10.26 12.41 -3.52
N LEU A 41 8.97 12.38 -3.23
CA LEU A 41 8.30 11.38 -2.42
C LEU A 41 7.58 10.39 -3.36
N PRO A 42 8.07 9.15 -3.52
CA PRO A 42 7.39 8.15 -4.33
C PRO A 42 6.03 7.79 -3.72
N ALA A 43 5.05 7.52 -4.57
CA ALA A 43 3.72 7.14 -4.14
C ALA A 43 3.02 6.26 -5.18
N TRP A 44 1.97 5.58 -4.74
CA TRP A 44 1.00 4.98 -5.63
C TRP A 44 -0.27 5.82 -5.68
N TYR A 45 -0.73 6.11 -6.89
CA TYR A 45 -2.07 6.63 -7.13
C TYR A 45 -2.98 5.50 -7.60
N VAL A 46 -4.06 5.24 -6.84
CA VAL A 46 -5.13 4.31 -7.22
C VAL A 46 -6.38 5.14 -7.53
N PRO A 47 -6.92 5.07 -8.76
CA PRO A 47 -8.03 5.92 -9.16
C PRO A 47 -9.34 5.54 -8.46
N GLY A 48 -10.18 6.55 -8.23
CA GLY A 48 -11.53 6.41 -7.68
C GLY A 48 -12.45 7.50 -8.21
N ALA A 49 -13.76 7.29 -8.08
CA ALA A 49 -14.78 8.14 -8.71
C ALA A 49 -15.32 9.25 -7.79
N ARG A 50 -14.78 9.38 -6.57
CA ARG A 50 -15.19 10.41 -5.60
C ARG A 50 -14.25 11.60 -5.66
N ASP A 51 -14.80 12.77 -5.33
CA ASP A 51 -14.00 13.99 -5.18
C ASP A 51 -13.24 14.04 -3.84
N THR A 52 -13.64 13.23 -2.86
CA THR A 52 -12.92 13.08 -1.59
C THR A 52 -11.77 12.09 -1.75
N TRP A 53 -10.58 12.50 -1.34
CA TRP A 53 -9.37 11.68 -1.38
C TRP A 53 -9.07 11.03 -0.04
N VAL A 54 -8.43 9.87 -0.10
CA VAL A 54 -7.78 9.24 1.07
C VAL A 54 -6.28 9.22 0.80
N ILE A 55 -5.51 9.86 1.69
CA ILE A 55 -4.05 9.77 1.68
C ILE A 55 -3.65 8.75 2.73
N THR A 56 -2.94 7.71 2.32
CA THR A 56 -2.42 6.70 3.26
C THR A 56 -0.94 6.92 3.51
N VAL A 57 -0.57 6.77 4.77
CA VAL A 57 0.80 6.97 5.25
C VAL A 57 1.13 5.79 6.13
N HIS A 58 2.23 5.12 5.83
CA HIS A 58 2.67 4.00 6.66
C HIS A 58 3.39 4.50 7.92
N GLY A 59 3.43 3.65 8.95
CA GLY A 59 4.14 3.95 10.19
C GLY A 59 5.66 3.74 10.08
N LEU A 60 6.35 3.98 11.19
CA LEU A 60 7.78 3.68 11.32
C LEU A 60 8.04 2.17 11.21
N GLY A 61 9.11 1.78 10.51
CA GLY A 61 9.55 0.39 10.40
C GLY A 61 8.74 -0.46 9.42
N THR A 62 7.93 0.18 8.57
CA THR A 62 7.18 -0.46 7.49
C THR A 62 7.35 0.32 6.19
N THR A 63 6.78 -0.18 5.10
CA THR A 63 6.76 0.45 3.78
C THR A 63 5.32 0.81 3.37
N ARG A 64 5.17 1.48 2.23
CA ARG A 64 3.88 1.69 1.53
C ARG A 64 3.08 0.41 1.25
N ALA A 65 3.67 -0.78 1.32
CA ALA A 65 2.91 -2.02 1.21
C ALA A 65 1.94 -2.22 2.40
N HIS A 66 2.15 -1.58 3.55
CA HIS A 66 1.32 -1.80 4.73
C HIS A 66 -0.10 -1.21 4.61
N PRO A 67 -0.28 0.02 4.10
CA PRO A 67 -1.61 0.54 3.77
C PRO A 67 -2.40 -0.25 2.71
N MET A 68 -1.76 -1.09 1.88
CA MET A 68 -2.47 -1.94 0.90
C MET A 68 -3.54 -2.84 1.53
N ASN A 69 -3.41 -3.16 2.83
CA ASN A 69 -4.43 -3.86 3.61
C ASN A 69 -5.82 -3.19 3.56
N LEU A 70 -5.87 -1.87 3.36
CA LEU A 70 -7.11 -1.08 3.30
C LEU A 70 -7.56 -0.77 1.87
N MET A 71 -6.68 -0.86 0.87
CA MET A 71 -6.95 -0.40 -0.50
C MET A 71 -8.12 -1.14 -1.15
N GLY A 72 -8.25 -2.46 -0.93
CA GLY A 72 -9.39 -3.22 -1.43
C GLY A 72 -10.73 -2.74 -0.86
N PHE A 73 -10.76 -2.34 0.42
CA PHE A 73 -11.95 -1.73 1.04
C PHE A 73 -12.23 -0.34 0.45
N LEU A 74 -11.22 0.52 0.37
CA LEU A 74 -11.35 1.88 -0.15
C LEU A 74 -11.80 1.90 -1.62
N ARG A 75 -11.28 0.98 -2.45
CA ARG A 75 -11.71 0.80 -3.84
C ARG A 75 -13.18 0.39 -3.95
N ARG A 76 -13.70 -0.45 -3.05
CA ARG A 76 -15.14 -0.81 -3.04
C ARG A 76 -16.01 0.41 -2.71
N GLN A 77 -15.49 1.32 -1.88
CA GLN A 77 -16.14 2.60 -1.56
C GLN A 77 -15.91 3.69 -2.64
N ARG A 78 -15.11 3.39 -3.67
CA ARG A 78 -14.74 4.25 -4.80
C ARG A 78 -13.92 5.49 -4.44
N PHE A 79 -13.22 5.48 -3.31
CA PHE A 79 -12.29 6.57 -2.98
C PHE A 79 -11.04 6.48 -3.87
N PRO A 80 -10.57 7.60 -4.47
CA PRO A 80 -9.19 7.69 -4.95
C PRO A 80 -8.23 7.63 -3.75
N VAL A 81 -7.11 6.93 -3.92
CA VAL A 81 -6.09 6.75 -2.90
C VAL A 81 -4.74 7.25 -3.40
N LEU A 82 -4.06 8.05 -2.58
CA LEU A 82 -2.65 8.38 -2.74
C LEU A 82 -1.88 7.74 -1.56
N ASP A 83 -1.03 6.77 -1.85
CA ASP A 83 -0.28 6.02 -0.85
C ASP A 83 1.20 6.38 -0.88
N LEU A 84 1.68 7.00 0.20
CA LEU A 84 3.02 7.57 0.29
C LEU A 84 4.04 6.51 0.74
N ALA A 85 5.25 6.57 0.16
CA ALA A 85 6.41 5.73 0.47
C ALA A 85 7.30 6.24 1.61
#